data_AF-A0A8S1E5C4-F1
#
_entry.id   AF-A0A8S1E5C4-F1
#
_cell.length_a   1.000
_cell.length_b   1.000
_cell.length_c   1.000
_cell.angle_alpha   90.00
_cell.angle_beta   90.00
_cell.angle_gamma   90.00
#
_symmetry.space_group_name_H-M   'P 1'
#
loop_
_entity.id
_entity.type
_entity.pdbx_description
1 polymer ?
#
loop_
_entity_poly.entity_id
_entity_poly.type
_entity_poly.pdbx_seq_one_letter_code
_entity_poly.pdbx_strand_id
1 'polypeptide(L)'
;MTTVSCSPSLADIRALQADNLDRLRDTLQQINIKDVVPLLVARNVLRSYEMGALYAKNSSEEQVDALIALLKTKNHWVGPLTDALIRNGKAPIAKLLIELQNGK
;
A
#
# COMPACT_ATOMS: atom_id res chain seq x y z
N MET A 1 -11.97 -34.44 16.02
CA MET A 1 -11.93 -33.93 14.63
C MET A 1 -11.09 -32.67 14.63
N THR A 2 -9.82 -32.79 14.26
CA THR A 2 -8.92 -31.64 14.10
C THR A 2 -9.27 -30.96 12.79
N THR A 3 -9.91 -29.79 12.88
CA THR A 3 -10.14 -28.95 11.69
C THR A 3 -8.78 -28.52 11.17
N VAL A 4 -8.37 -29.10 10.04
CA VAL A 4 -7.17 -28.67 9.32
C VAL A 4 -7.41 -27.22 8.94
N SER A 5 -6.71 -26.30 9.61
CA SER A 5 -6.74 -24.89 9.27
C SER A 5 -6.10 -24.73 7.91
N CYS A 6 -6.93 -24.66 6.86
CA CYS A 6 -6.44 -24.39 5.51
C CYS A 6 -5.77 -23.02 5.51
N SER A 7 -4.54 -22.96 5.04
CA SER A 7 -3.87 -21.69 4.75
C SER A 7 -4.78 -20.84 3.86
N PRO A 8 -4.98 -19.54 4.17
CA PRO A 8 -5.81 -18.67 3.36
C PRO A 8 -5.30 -18.63 1.92
N SER A 9 -6.22 -18.59 0.95
CA SER A 9 -5.83 -18.53 -0.45
C SER A 9 -5.15 -17.19 -0.76
N LEU A 10 -4.36 -17.15 -1.82
CA LEU A 10 -3.76 -15.88 -2.28
C LEU A 10 -4.83 -14.82 -2.62
N ALA A 11 -6.02 -15.25 -3.06
CA ALA A 11 -7.13 -14.35 -3.34
C ALA A 11 -7.68 -13.73 -2.04
N ASP A 12 -7.83 -14.53 -0.99
CA ASP A 12 -8.29 -14.05 0.32
C ASP A 12 -7.28 -13.09 0.95
N ILE A 13 -5.98 -13.40 0.84
CA ILE A 13 -4.91 -12.52 1.32
C ILE A 13 -4.93 -11.18 0.56
N ARG A 14 -5.11 -11.21 -0.76
CA ARG A 14 -5.21 -9.98 -1.57
C ARG A 14 -6.45 -9.16 -1.22
N ALA A 15 -7.59 -9.81 -1.00
CA ALA A 15 -8.82 -9.14 -0.61
C ALA A 15 -8.66 -8.45 0.76
N LEU A 16 -8.08 -9.14 1.74
CA LEU A 16 -7.77 -8.57 3.06
C LEU A 16 -6.78 -7.40 2.95
N GLN A 17 -5.71 -7.57 2.17
CA GLN A 17 -4.72 -6.53 1.92
C GLN A 17 -5.34 -5.28 1.29
N ALA A 18 -6.28 -5.46 0.34
CA ALA A 18 -7.01 -4.38 -0.30
C ALA A 18 -7.94 -3.64 0.67
N ASP A 19 -8.69 -4.37 1.49
CA ASP A 19 -9.57 -3.80 2.54
C ASP A 19 -8.76 -2.98 3.56
N ASN A 20 -7.64 -3.55 4.02
CA ASN A 20 -6.71 -2.86 4.92
C ASN A 20 -6.14 -1.57 4.30
N LEU A 21 -5.92 -1.56 2.98
CA LEU A 21 -5.46 -0.37 2.25
C LEU A 21 -6.53 0.74 2.24
N ASP A 22 -7.80 0.36 2.08
CA ASP A 22 -8.91 1.31 2.14
C ASP A 22 -9.06 1.92 3.52
N ARG A 23 -8.88 1.14 4.60
CA ARG A 23 -8.89 1.64 5.98
C ARG A 23 -7.77 2.64 6.26
N LEU A 24 -6.65 2.53 5.54
CA LEU A 24 -5.51 3.43 5.67
C LEU A 24 -5.62 4.70 4.83
N ARG A 25 -6.65 4.83 3.98
CA ARG A 25 -6.80 5.94 3.03
C ARG A 25 -6.63 7.30 3.70
N ASP A 26 -7.38 7.57 4.76
CA ASP A 26 -7.34 8.86 5.47
C ASP A 26 -5.98 9.13 6.11
N THR A 27 -5.29 8.07 6.54
CA THR A 27 -3.94 8.17 7.11
C THR A 27 -2.90 8.44 6.02
N LEU A 28 -3.07 7.82 4.84
CA LEU A 28 -2.22 8.04 3.67
C LEU A 28 -2.44 9.42 3.02
N GLN A 29 -3.57 10.09 3.25
CA GLN A 29 -3.72 11.49 2.83
C GLN A 29 -2.73 12.44 3.50
N GLN A 30 -2.14 12.05 4.64
CA GLN A 30 -1.13 12.83 5.35
C GLN A 30 0.30 12.65 4.79
N ILE A 31 0.47 11.83 3.73
CA ILE A 31 1.75 11.60 3.09
C ILE A 31 1.86 12.38 1.79
N ASN A 32 3.07 12.88 1.50
CA ASN A 32 3.38 13.42 0.20
C ASN A 32 3.76 12.26 -0.73
N ILE A 33 2.94 12.03 -1.75
CA ILE A 33 3.08 10.94 -2.72
C ILE A 33 4.43 10.99 -3.46
N LYS A 34 5.03 12.18 -3.61
CA LYS A 34 6.35 12.36 -4.24
C LYS A 34 7.49 11.75 -3.45
N ASP A 35 7.31 11.54 -2.16
CA ASP A 35 8.36 10.97 -1.30
C ASP A 35 8.30 9.43 -1.31
N VAL A 36 7.12 8.87 -1.56
CA VAL A 36 6.86 7.41 -1.47
C VAL A 36 6.95 6.72 -2.83
N VAL A 37 6.35 7.30 -3.88
CA VAL A 37 6.23 6.65 -5.19
C VAL A 37 7.58 6.34 -5.87
N PRO A 38 8.62 7.19 -5.80
CA PRO A 38 9.91 6.88 -6.42
C PRO A 38 10.54 5.60 -5.85
N LEU A 39 10.36 5.35 -4.54
CA LEU A 39 10.82 4.13 -3.89
C LEU A 39 10.03 2.91 -4.37
N LEU A 40 8.72 3.03 -4.55
CA LEU A 40 7.89 1.95 -5.09
C LEU A 40 8.26 1.60 -6.54
N VAL A 41 8.64 2.59 -7.35
CA VAL A 41 9.18 2.37 -8.70
C VAL A 41 10.54 1.69 -8.65
N ALA A 42 11.45 2.18 -7.80
CA ALA A 42 12.78 1.60 -7.62
C ALA A 42 12.74 0.13 -7.12
N ARG A 43 11.70 -0.23 -6.36
CA ARG A 43 11.44 -1.60 -5.89
C ARG A 43 10.62 -2.45 -6.87
N ASN A 44 10.37 -1.98 -8.10
CA ASN A 44 9.58 -2.66 -9.13
C ASN A 44 8.13 -2.98 -8.74
N VAL A 45 7.56 -2.25 -7.78
CA VAL A 45 6.12 -2.36 -7.43
C VAL A 45 5.27 -1.58 -8.43
N LEU A 46 5.73 -0.37 -8.75
CA LEU A 46 5.11 0.50 -9.76
C LEU A 46 6.03 0.67 -10.96
N ARG A 47 5.45 1.00 -12.11
CA ARG A 47 6.17 1.38 -13.32
C ARG A 47 6.30 2.90 -13.41
N SER A 48 7.32 3.39 -14.12
CA SER A 48 7.57 4.82 -14.29
C SER A 48 6.39 5.56 -14.95
N TYR A 49 5.64 4.90 -15.85
CA TYR A 49 4.44 5.50 -16.44
C TYR A 49 3.27 5.60 -15.43
N GLU A 50 3.17 4.68 -14.47
CA GLU A 50 2.17 4.73 -13.39
C GLU A 50 2.48 5.87 -12.42
N MET A 51 3.78 6.10 -12.12
CA MET A 51 4.24 7.27 -11.38
C MET A 51 3.91 8.58 -12.11
N GLY A 52 4.12 8.65 -13.43
CA GLY A 52 3.74 9.82 -14.22
C GLY A 52 2.22 10.07 -14.17
N ALA A 53 1.41 9.02 -14.30
CA ALA A 53 -0.04 9.11 -14.21
C ALA A 53 -0.53 9.53 -12.81
N LEU A 54 0.15 9.09 -11.74
CA LEU A 54 -0.11 9.55 -10.37
C LEU A 54 0.16 11.04 -10.25
N TYR A 55 1.32 11.51 -10.70
CA TYR A 55 1.70 12.92 -10.54
C TYR A 55 0.87 13.89 -11.39
N ALA A 56 0.24 13.39 -12.45
CA ALA A 56 -0.68 14.16 -13.29
C ALA A 56 -2.04 14.43 -12.61
N LYS A 57 -2.35 13.81 -11.46
CA LYS A 57 -3.58 14.07 -10.71
C LYS A 57 -3.56 15.44 -10.04
N ASN A 58 -4.73 16.06 -9.94
CA ASN A 58 -4.87 17.47 -9.60
C ASN A 58 -4.78 17.75 -8.09
N SER A 59 -5.09 16.74 -7.27
CA SER A 59 -5.09 16.87 -5.81
C SER A 59 -4.31 15.74 -5.15
N SER A 60 -3.81 15.99 -3.93
CA SER A 60 -3.14 14.95 -3.13
C SER A 60 -4.09 13.78 -2.82
N GLU A 61 -5.38 14.06 -2.67
CA GLU A 61 -6.40 13.02 -2.46
C GLU A 61 -6.53 12.12 -3.69
N GLU A 62 -6.67 12.69 -4.90
CA GLU A 62 -6.72 11.92 -6.14
C GLU A 62 -5.44 11.10 -6.37
N GLN A 63 -4.29 11.64 -5.96
CA GLN A 63 -3.00 10.93 -6.02
C GLN A 63 -2.97 9.72 -5.08
N VAL A 64 -3.45 9.88 -3.85
CA VAL A 64 -3.54 8.80 -2.86
C VAL A 64 -4.51 7.74 -3.33
N ASP A 65 -5.69 8.13 -3.82
CA ASP A 65 -6.70 7.19 -4.32
C ASP A 65 -6.20 6.37 -5.50
N ALA A 66 -5.54 7.04 -6.45
CA ALA A 66 -4.93 6.37 -7.58
C ALA A 66 -3.79 5.44 -7.13
N LEU A 67 -3.01 5.81 -6.12
CA LEU A 67 -1.97 4.96 -5.56
C LEU A 67 -2.59 3.71 -4.92
N ILE A 68 -3.63 3.88 -4.10
CA ILE A 68 -4.36 2.77 -3.47
C ILE A 68 -4.90 1.82 -4.54
N ALA A 69 -5.57 2.36 -5.56
CA ALA A 69 -6.11 1.57 -6.66
C ALA A 69 -5.02 0.79 -7.40
N LEU A 70 -3.85 1.39 -7.65
CA LEU A 70 -2.72 0.71 -8.26
C LEU A 70 -2.19 -0.41 -7.37
N LEU A 71 -1.95 -0.15 -6.08
CA LEU A 71 -1.39 -1.12 -5.14
C LEU A 71 -2.27 -2.36 -4.99
N LYS A 72 -3.60 -2.22 -5.03
CA LYS A 72 -4.55 -3.36 -5.04
C LYS A 72 -4.33 -4.33 -6.20
N THR A 73 -3.79 -3.86 -7.31
CA THR A 73 -3.46 -4.70 -8.48
C THR A 73 -2.07 -5.34 -8.40
N LYS A 74 -1.23 -4.91 -7.45
CA LYS A 74 0.16 -5.37 -7.35
C LYS A 74 0.30 -6.51 -6.35
N ASN A 75 1.37 -7.28 -6.53
CA ASN A 75 1.81 -8.27 -5.54
C ASN A 75 2.96 -7.70 -4.72
N HIS A 76 3.10 -8.19 -3.49
CA HIS A 76 4.26 -7.91 -2.62
C HIS A 76 4.52 -6.42 -2.35
N TRP A 77 3.49 -5.57 -2.43
CA TRP A 77 3.64 -4.12 -2.26
C TRP A 77 3.80 -3.69 -0.80
N VAL A 78 3.34 -4.51 0.15
CA VAL A 78 3.34 -4.19 1.60
C VAL A 78 4.75 -3.84 2.07
N GLY A 79 5.74 -4.72 1.83
CA GLY A 79 7.12 -4.50 2.27
C GLY A 79 7.75 -3.22 1.70
N PRO A 80 7.74 -3.02 0.37
CA PRO A 80 8.22 -1.78 -0.26
C PRO A 80 7.49 -0.52 0.22
N LEU A 81 6.16 -0.57 0.44
CA LEU A 81 5.41 0.56 0.96
C LEU A 81 5.80 0.88 2.40
N THR A 82 5.94 -0.15 3.25
CA THR A 82 6.42 0.00 4.62
C THR A 82 7.83 0.63 4.66
N ASP A 83 8.77 0.14 3.84
CA ASP A 83 10.13 0.71 3.72
C ASP A 83 10.07 2.18 3.29
N ALA A 84 9.23 2.50 2.31
CA ALA A 84 9.05 3.87 1.82
C ALA A 84 8.44 4.80 2.88
N LEU A 85 7.46 4.34 3.66
CA LEU A 85 6.88 5.13 4.75
C LEU A 85 7.90 5.40 5.85
N ILE A 86 8.69 4.40 6.26
CA ILE A 86 9.72 4.55 7.30
C ILE A 86 10.80 5.55 6.86
N ARG A 87 11.31 5.43 5.63
CA ARG A 87 12.35 6.32 5.09
C ARG A 87 11.92 7.78 5.02
N ASN A 88 10.61 8.03 4.90
CA ASN A 88 10.03 9.37 4.85
C ASN A 88 9.51 9.85 6.21
N GLY A 89 9.95 9.24 7.32
CA GLY A 89 9.56 9.65 8.67
C GLY A 89 8.12 9.31 9.04
N LYS A 90 7.41 8.54 8.22
CA LYS A 90 6.02 8.10 8.46
C LYS A 90 5.97 6.73 9.13
N ALA A 91 6.91 6.48 10.05
CA ALA A 91 7.00 5.24 10.82
C ALA A 91 5.69 4.88 11.56
N PRO A 92 4.91 5.83 12.13
CA PRO A 92 3.61 5.50 12.72
C PRO A 92 2.62 4.90 11.73
N ILE A 93 2.57 5.41 10.49
CA ILE A 93 1.71 4.89 9.42
C ILE A 93 2.19 3.50 8.98
N ALA A 94 3.51 3.33 8.86
CA ALA A 94 4.10 2.03 8.53
C ALA A 94 3.78 0.96 9.59
N LYS A 95 3.78 1.34 10.87
CA LYS A 95 3.41 0.46 11.99
C LYS A 95 1.93 0.06 11.88
N LEU A 96 1.03 1.02 11.68
CA LEU A 96 -0.40 0.75 11.51
C LEU A 96 -0.67 -0.18 10.32
N LEU A 97 0.05 0.02 9.20
CA LEU A 97 -0.02 -0.89 8.06
C LEU A 97 0.35 -2.32 8.44
N ILE A 98 1.46 -2.52 9.15
CA ILE A 98 1.90 -3.86 9.59
C ILE A 98 0.89 -4.49 10.56
N GLU A 99 0.31 -3.71 11.48
CA GLU A 99 -0.69 -4.18 12.44
C GLU A 99 -1.94 -4.69 11.72
N LEU A 100 -2.48 -3.88 10.79
CA LEU A 100 -3.63 -4.27 9.96
C LEU A 100 -3.37 -5.53 9.13
N GLN A 101 -2.18 -5.66 8.53
CA GLN A 101 -1.87 -6.86 7.73
C GLN A 101 -1.67 -8.12 8.57
N ASN A 102 -1.34 -7.99 9.86
CA ASN A 102 -1.22 -9.10 10.78
C ASN A 102 -2.52 -9.41 11.55
N GLY A 103 -3.62 -8.69 11.24
CA GLY A 103 -4.91 -8.84 11.92
C GLY A 103 -4.88 -8.39 13.38
N LYS A 104 -4.07 -7.38 13.70
CA LYS A 104 -3.95 -6.79 15.04
C LYS A 104 -4.56 -5.41 15.11
#